data_AF-A0A6G1SCI7-F1
#
_entry.id   AF-A0A6G1SCI7-F1
#
_cell.length_a   1.000
_cell.length_b   1.000
_cell.length_c   1.000
_cell.angle_alpha   90.00
_cell.angle_beta   90.00
_cell.angle_gamma   90.00
#
_symmetry.space_group_name_H-M   'P 1'
#
loop_
_entity.id
_entity.type
_entity.pdbx_description
1 polymer ?
#
loop_
_entity_poly.entity_id
_entity_poly.type
_entity_poly.pdbx_seq_one_letter_code
_entity_poly.pdbx_strand_id
1 'polypeptide(L)'
;DDVKKTVEGVDAAVIVLGTRNDVKPTTMMSEGTKNVLSALKEAGIKPVSGCMSSFLFMDIEKVTPMLRDLTLDHIRMLDALKASDRDWIAVCPPHIAAEPSGNY
;
A
#
# COMPACT_ATOMS: atom_id res chain seq x y z
N ASP A 1 -6.96 -17.64 2.58
CA ASP A 1 -5.92 -18.65 2.87
C ASP A 1 -4.58 -18.35 2.24
N ASP A 2 -4.52 -17.92 0.97
CA ASP A 2 -3.25 -17.67 0.28
C ASP A 2 -2.32 -16.70 1.03
N VAL A 3 -2.86 -15.56 1.49
CA VAL A 3 -2.07 -14.57 2.25
C VAL A 3 -1.50 -15.14 3.55
N LYS A 4 -2.23 -16.03 4.23
CA LYS A 4 -1.74 -16.67 5.47
C LYS A 4 -0.53 -17.56 5.19
N LYS A 5 -0.61 -18.36 4.12
CA LYS A 5 0.51 -19.20 3.67
C LYS A 5 1.72 -18.37 3.26
N THR A 6 1.50 -17.22 2.62
CA THR A 6 2.59 -16.33 2.18
C THR A 6 3.36 -15.70 3.34
N VAL A 7 2.73 -15.45 4.49
CA VAL A 7 3.40 -14.84 5.65
C VAL A 7 4.07 -15.85 6.58
N GLU A 8 3.98 -17.16 6.30
CA GLU A 8 4.63 -18.18 7.12
C GLU A 8 6.16 -18.04 7.04
N GLY A 9 6.80 -17.86 8.20
CA GLY A 9 8.27 -17.85 8.33
C GLY A 9 8.97 -16.56 7.88
N VAL A 10 8.24 -15.47 7.62
CA VAL A 10 8.85 -14.17 7.28
C VAL A 10 9.02 -13.28 8.52
N ASP A 11 10.01 -12.38 8.49
CA ASP A 11 10.26 -11.43 9.58
C ASP A 11 9.52 -10.09 9.41
N ALA A 12 9.11 -9.77 8.18
CA ALA A 12 8.46 -8.52 7.81
C ALA A 12 7.70 -8.66 6.49
N ALA A 13 6.84 -7.68 6.17
CA ALA A 13 6.15 -7.60 4.89
C ALA A 13 6.39 -6.29 4.14
N VAL A 14 6.41 -6.37 2.82
CA VAL A 14 6.48 -5.22 1.90
C VAL A 14 5.28 -5.30 0.95
N ILE A 15 4.35 -4.34 1.07
CA ILE A 15 3.11 -4.29 0.28
C ILE A 15 3.34 -3.35 -0.90
N VAL A 16 3.44 -3.93 -2.10
CA VAL A 16 3.57 -3.22 -3.39
C VAL A 16 2.42 -3.56 -4.34
N LEU A 17 1.21 -3.67 -3.78
CA LEU A 17 -0.01 -3.92 -4.55
C LEU A 17 -0.32 -2.71 -5.43
N GLY A 18 -0.81 -2.98 -6.64
CA GLY A 18 -1.18 -1.96 -7.61
C GLY A 18 -2.10 -2.55 -8.69
N THR A 19 -2.80 -1.68 -9.41
CA THR A 19 -3.77 -2.05 -10.44
C THR A 19 -3.16 -2.09 -11.86
N ARG A 20 -1.82 -2.10 -11.95
CA ARG A 20 -1.09 -1.97 -13.22
C ARG A 20 -1.50 -0.68 -13.94
N ASN A 21 -2.13 -0.80 -15.12
CA ASN A 21 -2.60 0.34 -15.92
C ASN A 21 -4.11 0.60 -15.74
N ASP A 22 -4.81 -0.18 -14.91
CA ASP A 22 -6.23 0.04 -14.68
C ASP A 22 -6.45 1.15 -13.66
N VAL A 23 -7.12 2.22 -14.09
CA VAL A 23 -7.39 3.42 -13.28
C VAL A 23 -8.85 3.52 -12.84
N LYS A 24 -9.64 2.45 -13.02
CA LYS A 24 -11.03 2.39 -12.56
C LYS A 24 -11.13 2.41 -11.03
N PRO A 25 -12.31 2.77 -10.49
CA PRO A 25 -12.60 2.59 -9.07
C PRO A 25 -12.27 1.18 -8.57
N THR A 26 -11.57 1.11 -7.44
CA THR A 26 -11.08 -0.15 -6.89
C THR A 26 -11.06 -0.12 -5.37
N THR A 27 -11.17 -1.30 -4.77
CA THR A 27 -10.86 -1.57 -3.35
C THR A 27 -9.80 -2.64 -3.19
N MET A 28 -9.24 -3.14 -4.30
CA MET A 28 -8.39 -4.32 -4.30
C MET A 28 -7.14 -4.12 -3.44
N MET A 29 -6.56 -2.92 -3.46
CA MET A 29 -5.30 -2.65 -2.76
C MET A 29 -5.56 -2.51 -1.26
N SER A 30 -6.64 -1.84 -0.86
CA SER A 30 -7.00 -1.70 0.56
C SER A 30 -7.51 -2.99 1.19
N GLU A 31 -8.33 -3.78 0.49
CA GLU A 31 -8.76 -5.10 0.96
C GLU A 31 -7.59 -6.09 1.01
N GLY A 32 -6.71 -6.07 0.02
CA GLY A 32 -5.46 -6.83 0.04
C GLY A 32 -4.58 -6.46 1.23
N THR A 33 -4.44 -5.17 1.53
CA THR A 33 -3.69 -4.66 2.69
C THR A 33 -4.28 -5.15 4.00
N LYS A 34 -5.61 -5.09 4.19
CA LYS A 34 -6.28 -5.60 5.39
C LYS A 34 -6.04 -7.09 5.59
N ASN A 35 -6.09 -7.88 4.51
CA ASN A 35 -5.81 -9.32 4.56
C ASN A 35 -4.38 -9.61 5.00
N VAL A 36 -3.41 -8.86 4.48
CA VAL A 36 -1.99 -8.96 4.89
C VAL A 36 -1.85 -8.60 6.37
N LEU A 37 -2.42 -7.48 6.81
CA LEU A 37 -2.36 -7.05 8.21
C LEU A 37 -2.97 -8.07 9.17
N SER A 38 -4.10 -8.68 8.80
CA SER A 38 -4.71 -9.76 9.59
C SER A 38 -3.79 -10.98 9.69
N ALA A 39 -3.20 -11.40 8.57
CA ALA A 39 -2.30 -12.55 8.55
C ALA A 39 -1.03 -12.30 9.37
N LEU A 40 -0.42 -11.12 9.26
CA LEU A 40 0.74 -10.72 10.07
C LEU A 40 0.41 -10.66 11.55
N LYS A 41 -0.80 -10.19 11.90
CA LYS A 41 -1.27 -10.18 13.28
C LYS A 41 -1.37 -11.59 13.85
N GLU A 42 -1.97 -12.52 13.12
CA GLU A 42 -2.05 -13.93 13.53
C GLU A 42 -0.68 -14.59 13.65
N ALA A 43 0.26 -14.26 12.76
CA ALA A 43 1.63 -14.76 12.79
C ALA A 43 2.55 -14.07 13.81
N GLY A 44 2.07 -13.04 14.52
CA GLY A 44 2.86 -12.27 15.49
C GLY A 44 3.91 -11.33 14.87
N ILE A 45 3.87 -11.08 13.55
CA ILE A 45 4.87 -10.30 12.81
C ILE A 45 4.51 -8.81 12.83
N LYS A 46 5.36 -7.98 13.43
CA LYS A 46 5.11 -6.55 13.61
C LYS A 46 5.53 -5.66 12.42
N PRO A 47 6.71 -5.83 11.80
CA PRO A 47 7.18 -4.87 10.79
C PRO A 47 6.45 -5.00 9.46
N VAL A 48 5.99 -3.87 8.93
CA VAL A 48 5.35 -3.81 7.61
C VAL A 48 5.65 -2.48 6.91
N SER A 49 5.90 -2.52 5.62
CA SER A 49 5.90 -1.33 4.78
C SER A 49 4.83 -1.43 3.71
N GLY A 50 4.20 -0.31 3.38
CA GLY A 50 3.28 -0.21 2.25
C GLY A 50 3.74 0.85 1.28
N CYS A 51 3.66 0.57 -0.02
CA CYS A 51 3.85 1.54 -1.08
C CYS A 51 2.48 2.07 -1.53
N MET A 52 2.35 3.39 -1.59
CA MET A 52 1.17 4.09 -2.10
C MET A 52 1.63 5.15 -3.11
N SER A 53 1.42 6.44 -2.82
CA SER A 53 1.80 7.54 -3.71
C SER A 53 1.95 8.84 -2.94
N SER A 54 2.81 9.74 -3.43
CA SER A 54 2.94 11.11 -2.94
C SER A 54 1.64 11.91 -3.05
N PHE A 55 0.65 11.47 -3.84
CA PHE A 55 -0.67 12.09 -3.88
C PHE A 55 -1.37 12.11 -2.51
N LEU A 56 -0.98 11.25 -1.57
CA LEU A 56 -1.48 11.27 -0.20
C LEU A 56 -1.12 12.55 0.59
N PHE A 57 -0.18 13.36 0.09
CA PHE A 57 0.19 14.65 0.67
C PHE A 57 -0.57 15.85 0.07
N MET A 58 -1.58 15.59 -0.75
CA MET A 58 -2.36 16.62 -1.44
C MET A 58 -3.85 16.46 -1.13
N ASP A 59 -4.59 17.57 -1.24
CA ASP A 59 -6.05 17.52 -1.27
C ASP A 59 -6.52 16.71 -2.49
N ILE A 60 -7.55 15.87 -2.32
CA ILE A 60 -8.03 14.96 -3.37
C ILE A 60 -8.51 15.71 -4.62
N GLU A 61 -9.00 16.93 -4.46
CA GLU A 61 -9.42 17.83 -5.53
C GLU A 61 -8.26 18.23 -6.44
N LYS A 62 -7.03 18.30 -5.90
CA LYS A 62 -5.79 18.62 -6.63
C LYS A 62 -5.18 17.41 -7.35
N VAL A 63 -5.65 16.20 -7.06
CA VAL A 63 -5.25 14.98 -7.78
C VAL A 63 -5.93 14.94 -9.14
N THR A 64 -5.17 14.54 -10.17
CA THR A 64 -5.67 14.36 -11.54
C THR A 64 -6.94 13.49 -11.53
N PRO A 65 -8.06 13.92 -12.16
CA PRO A 65 -9.35 13.24 -12.03
C PRO A 65 -9.33 11.73 -12.24
N MET A 66 -8.58 11.26 -13.25
CA MET A 66 -8.46 9.83 -13.56
C MET A 66 -7.73 9.00 -12.50
N LEU A 67 -6.99 9.62 -11.57
CA LEU A 67 -6.26 8.94 -10.49
C LEU A 67 -6.91 9.10 -9.12
N ARG A 68 -8.03 9.82 -9.03
CA ARG A 68 -8.70 10.10 -7.75
C ARG A 68 -9.18 8.81 -7.10
N ASP A 69 -9.84 7.92 -7.84
CA ASP A 69 -10.35 6.68 -7.26
C ASP A 69 -9.23 5.75 -6.78
N LEU A 70 -8.11 5.69 -7.50
CA LEU A 70 -6.91 4.99 -7.05
C LEU A 70 -6.33 5.62 -5.79
N THR A 71 -6.29 6.96 -5.73
CA THR A 71 -5.79 7.69 -4.56
C THR A 71 -6.70 7.48 -3.35
N LEU A 72 -8.02 7.41 -3.54
CA LEU A 72 -8.97 7.06 -2.49
C LEU A 72 -8.71 5.66 -1.94
N ASP A 73 -8.30 4.71 -2.77
CA ASP A 73 -7.93 3.38 -2.28
C ASP A 73 -6.57 3.36 -1.57
N HIS A 74 -5.59 4.15 -2.02
CA HIS A 74 -4.35 4.41 -1.26
C HIS A 74 -4.62 5.06 0.10
N ILE A 75 -5.60 5.98 0.20
CA ILE A 75 -6.03 6.55 1.49
C ILE A 75 -6.55 5.43 2.40
N ARG A 76 -7.43 4.55 1.88
CA ARG A 76 -7.93 3.41 2.65
C ARG A 76 -6.83 2.43 3.07
N MET A 77 -5.79 2.23 2.26
CA MET A 77 -4.60 1.45 2.66
C MET A 77 -3.86 2.12 3.82
N LEU A 78 -3.60 3.43 3.73
CA LEU A 78 -2.94 4.18 4.79
C LEU A 78 -3.76 4.17 6.09
N ASP A 79 -5.07 4.30 6.00
CA ASP A 79 -5.97 4.22 7.15
C ASP A 79 -5.93 2.82 7.79
N ALA A 80 -5.90 1.76 6.98
CA ALA A 80 -5.76 0.39 7.49
C ALA A 80 -4.41 0.17 8.20
N LEU A 81 -3.31 0.71 7.65
CA LEU A 81 -1.98 0.67 8.30
C LEU A 81 -2.01 1.41 9.64
N LYS A 82 -2.51 2.65 9.66
CA LYS A 82 -2.60 3.49 10.87
C LYS A 82 -3.49 2.89 11.96
N ALA A 83 -4.58 2.23 11.58
CA ALA A 83 -5.50 1.58 12.51
C ALA A 83 -4.98 0.23 13.04
N SER A 84 -3.93 -0.33 12.41
CA SER A 84 -3.31 -1.57 12.86
C SER A 84 -2.40 -1.36 14.06
N ASP A 85 -2.05 -2.45 14.75
CA ASP A 85 -1.05 -2.47 15.82
C ASP A 85 0.35 -2.85 15.31
N ARG A 86 0.62 -2.68 14.01
CA ARG A 86 1.88 -3.02 13.35
C ARG A 86 2.88 -1.86 13.40
N ASP A 87 4.16 -2.19 13.28
CA ASP A 87 5.25 -1.21 13.14
C ASP A 87 5.33 -0.84 11.65
N TRP A 88 4.51 0.13 11.24
CA TRP A 88 4.28 0.43 9.84
C TRP A 88 5.16 1.57 9.29
N ILE A 89 5.55 1.44 8.02
CA ILE A 89 6.19 2.49 7.22
C ILE A 89 5.35 2.76 5.98
N ALA A 90 4.93 4.00 5.78
CA ALA A 90 4.27 4.43 4.56
C ALA A 90 5.30 4.98 3.57
N VAL A 91 5.46 4.30 2.43
CA VAL A 91 6.31 4.73 1.32
C VAL A 91 5.43 5.41 0.28
N CYS A 92 5.62 6.72 0.11
CA CYS A 92 4.78 7.56 -0.75
C CYS A 92 5.60 8.19 -1.88
N PRO A 93 6.05 7.40 -2.87
CA PRO A 93 6.90 7.90 -3.94
C PRO A 93 6.13 8.83 -4.89
N PRO A 94 6.83 9.75 -5.58
CA PRO A 94 6.28 10.45 -6.73
C PRO A 94 6.19 9.50 -7.95
N HIS A 95 6.28 10.01 -9.17
CA HIS A 95 6.32 9.18 -10.37
C HIS A 95 7.49 8.17 -10.32
N ILE A 96 7.19 6.88 -10.52
CA ILE A 96 8.18 5.80 -10.59
C ILE A 96 8.60 5.64 -12.05
N ALA A 97 9.81 6.09 -12.39
CA ALA A 97 10.37 5.96 -13.73
C ALA A 97 11.15 4.65 -13.91
N ALA A 98 11.32 4.22 -15.16
CA ALA A 98 12.13 3.05 -15.53
C ALA A 98 13.64 3.33 -15.54
N GLU A 99 14.03 4.60 -15.49
CA GLU A 99 15.44 4.99 -15.48
C GLU A 99 16.04 4.75 -14.10
N PRO A 100 17.27 4.21 -14.00
CA PRO A 100 17.99 4.18 -12.74
C PRO A 100 18.11 5.63 -12.25
N SER A 101 17.76 5.87 -10.98
CA SER A 101 17.93 7.18 -10.36
C SER A 101 19.37 7.66 -10.57
N GLY A 102 19.55 8.79 -11.24
CA GLY A 102 20.87 9.40 -11.48
C GLY A 102 21.63 9.63 -10.17
N ASN A 103 22.96 9.56 -10.27
CA ASN A 103 23.96 9.67 -9.21
C ASN A 103 23.49 10.42 -7.94
N TYR A 104 23.13 9.66 -6.90
CA TYR A 104 23.17 10.11 -5.51
C TYR A 104 24.54 9.80 -4.92
#